data_AF-A0A1B6FSQ1-F1
#
_entry.id   AF-A0A1B6FSQ1-F1
#
_cell.length_a   1.000
_cell.length_b   1.000
_cell.length_c   1.000
_cell.angle_alpha   90.00
_cell.angle_beta   90.00
_cell.angle_gamma   90.00
#
_symmetry.space_group_name_H-M   'P 1'
#
loop_
_entity.id
_entity.type
_entity.pdbx_description
1 polymer ?
#
loop_
_entity_poly.entity_id
_entity_poly.type
_entity_poly.pdbx_seq_one_letter_code
_entity_poly.pdbx_strand_id
1 'polypeptide(L)'
;VNCINYQGLSALHLALKNNDTKMVEYLLKRKDLDLMDCALYAVKLNQTDNVERIFNKLKAIHPSLEFSPCINSAEFPEYLTPLMVAAQCGHIEMIHFLFSRGHPEIPQPHKSTCVCSECVAMMKELDPLLIATKTFDTYKAICSHAYIPNVTNDPILMVFHLVEELKEQAIRYRLFHSKYDELIEDT
;
A
#
# COMPACT_ATOMS: atom_id res chain seq x y z
N VAL A 1 24.97 -6.64 8.20
CA VAL A 1 24.31 -5.41 7.68
C VAL A 1 22.81 -5.45 7.91
N ASN A 2 22.17 -6.62 7.83
CA ASN A 2 20.72 -6.78 8.05
C ASN A 2 20.32 -6.81 9.55
N CYS A 3 21.10 -6.19 10.42
CA CYS A 3 20.68 -6.02 11.81
C CYS A 3 19.64 -4.90 11.89
N ILE A 4 18.71 -5.06 12.81
CA ILE A 4 17.66 -4.07 13.10
C ILE A 4 17.89 -3.46 14.48
N ASN A 5 17.47 -2.21 14.66
CA ASN A 5 17.48 -1.55 15.97
C ASN A 5 16.26 -1.98 16.82
N TYR A 6 16.11 -1.41 18.02
CA TYR A 6 14.98 -1.69 18.92
C TYR A 6 13.60 -1.28 18.37
N GLN A 7 13.57 -0.49 17.29
CA GLN A 7 12.37 -0.08 16.57
C GLN A 7 12.10 -0.94 15.33
N GLY A 8 12.92 -1.98 15.09
CA GLY A 8 12.83 -2.81 13.89
C GLY A 8 13.46 -2.20 12.64
N LEU A 9 14.14 -1.05 12.73
CA LEU A 9 14.71 -0.36 11.57
C LEU A 9 16.10 -0.90 11.22
N SER A 10 16.27 -1.29 9.97
CA SER A 10 17.57 -1.67 9.39
C SER A 10 18.43 -0.45 9.04
N ALA A 11 19.70 -0.67 8.67
CA ALA A 11 20.58 0.39 8.19
C ALA A 11 20.00 1.13 6.95
N LEU A 12 19.29 0.41 6.07
CA LEU A 12 18.67 1.01 4.89
C LEU A 12 17.49 1.90 5.27
N HIS A 13 16.67 1.50 6.24
CA HIS A 13 15.60 2.34 6.78
C HIS A 13 16.13 3.68 7.32
N LEU A 14 17.23 3.63 8.07
CA LEU A 14 17.85 4.84 8.62
C LEU A 14 18.40 5.75 7.52
N ALA A 15 19.00 5.17 6.47
CA ALA A 15 19.46 5.93 5.31
C ALA A 15 18.29 6.60 4.56
N LEU A 16 17.19 5.88 4.35
CA LEU A 16 15.97 6.42 3.74
C LEU A 16 15.35 7.54 4.59
N LYS A 17 15.23 7.32 5.90
CA LYS A 17 14.68 8.31 6.84
C LYS A 17 15.46 9.62 6.82
N ASN A 18 16.77 9.57 6.65
CA ASN A 18 17.65 10.73 6.54
C ASN A 18 17.76 11.27 5.10
N ASN A 19 17.11 10.64 4.13
CA ASN A 19 17.25 10.89 2.69
C ASN A 19 18.74 10.91 2.23
N ASP A 20 19.57 10.06 2.83
CA ASP A 20 20.98 9.94 2.47
C ASP A 20 21.13 9.02 1.25
N THR A 21 20.94 9.60 0.07
CA THR A 21 20.99 8.88 -1.21
C THR A 21 22.33 8.16 -1.41
N LYS A 22 23.44 8.74 -0.93
CA LYS A 22 24.78 8.12 -1.07
C LYS A 22 24.89 6.86 -0.23
N MET A 23 24.36 6.89 0.99
CA MET A 23 24.31 5.71 1.84
C MET A 23 23.35 4.64 1.28
N VAL A 24 22.18 5.04 0.77
CA VAL A 24 21.25 4.14 0.08
C VAL A 24 21.96 3.43 -1.09
N GLU A 25 22.60 4.19 -1.98
CA GLU A 25 23.37 3.63 -3.10
C GLU A 25 24.47 2.66 -2.64
N TYR A 26 25.21 3.03 -1.59
CA TYR A 26 26.27 2.20 -1.05
C TYR A 26 25.73 0.88 -0.51
N LEU A 27 24.63 0.92 0.26
CA LEU A 27 24.00 -0.27 0.81
C LEU A 27 23.47 -1.19 -0.31
N LEU A 28 22.78 -0.63 -1.32
CA LEU A 28 22.19 -1.39 -2.42
C LEU A 28 23.22 -2.15 -3.28
N LYS A 29 24.51 -1.76 -3.26
CA LYS A 29 25.59 -2.50 -3.94
C LYS A 29 25.86 -3.88 -3.33
N ARG A 30 25.50 -4.08 -2.06
CA ARG A 30 25.71 -5.35 -1.37
C ARG A 30 24.78 -6.44 -1.91
N LYS A 31 25.29 -7.67 -2.00
CA LYS A 31 24.50 -8.84 -2.47
C LYS A 31 23.70 -9.48 -1.34
N ASP A 32 24.20 -9.40 -0.12
CA ASP A 32 23.63 -9.96 1.11
C ASP A 32 22.61 -9.04 1.78
N LEU A 33 22.27 -7.90 1.17
CA LEU A 33 21.35 -6.93 1.75
C LEU A 33 19.92 -7.47 1.69
N ASP A 34 19.29 -7.55 2.85
CA ASP A 34 17.85 -7.73 2.96
C ASP A 34 17.16 -6.37 2.79
N LEU A 35 16.31 -6.27 1.78
CA LEU A 35 15.55 -5.05 1.48
C LEU A 35 14.32 -4.90 2.37
N MET A 36 13.85 -5.99 3.01
CA MET A 36 12.67 -5.99 3.88
C MET A 36 11.52 -5.16 3.24
N ASP A 37 10.94 -4.26 4.02
CA ASP A 37 9.90 -3.30 3.66
C ASP A 37 10.43 -1.93 3.24
N CYS A 38 11.73 -1.78 2.98
CA CYS A 38 12.34 -0.50 2.61
C CYS A 38 11.74 0.10 1.33
N ALA A 39 11.19 -0.72 0.43
CA ALA A 39 10.47 -0.24 -0.74
C ALA A 39 9.19 0.51 -0.35
N LEU A 40 8.35 -0.08 0.50
CA LEU A 40 7.13 0.54 1.03
C LEU A 40 7.46 1.76 1.90
N TYR A 41 8.55 1.67 2.67
CA TYR A 41 9.04 2.77 3.49
C TYR A 41 9.47 3.97 2.63
N ALA A 42 10.22 3.75 1.54
CA ALA A 42 10.63 4.79 0.61
C ALA A 42 9.44 5.43 -0.12
N VAL A 43 8.43 4.62 -0.48
CA VAL A 43 7.15 5.09 -1.05
C VAL A 43 6.42 6.00 -0.05
N LYS A 44 6.31 5.57 1.21
CA LYS A 44 5.70 6.37 2.29
C LYS A 44 6.39 7.72 2.48
N LEU A 45 7.72 7.76 2.33
CA LEU A 45 8.53 8.98 2.41
C LEU A 45 8.51 9.86 1.14
N ASN A 46 7.78 9.45 0.10
CA ASN A 46 7.72 10.13 -1.21
C ASN A 46 9.09 10.35 -1.88
N GLN A 47 10.01 9.38 -1.77
CA GLN A 47 11.37 9.50 -2.31
C GLN A 47 11.51 8.73 -3.63
N THR A 48 10.99 9.28 -4.74
CA THR A 48 10.93 8.61 -6.05
C THR A 48 12.27 8.04 -6.52
N ASP A 49 13.36 8.80 -6.39
CA ASP A 49 14.70 8.34 -6.77
C ASP A 49 15.16 7.11 -5.97
N ASN A 50 14.87 7.08 -4.66
CA ASN A 50 15.23 5.96 -3.80
C ASN A 50 14.34 4.75 -4.08
N VAL A 51 13.04 4.98 -4.31
CA VAL A 51 12.10 3.93 -4.73
C VAL A 51 12.57 3.29 -6.04
N GLU A 52 12.95 4.08 -7.04
CA GLU A 52 13.47 3.58 -8.31
C GLU A 52 14.70 2.69 -8.11
N ARG A 53 15.65 3.13 -7.29
CA ARG A 53 16.88 2.37 -6.99
C ARG A 53 16.58 1.04 -6.30
N ILE A 54 15.68 1.05 -5.31
CA ILE A 54 15.26 -0.15 -4.59
C ILE A 54 14.53 -1.11 -5.53
N PHE A 55 13.61 -0.61 -6.35
CA PHE A 55 12.86 -1.40 -7.33
C PHE A 55 13.77 -2.02 -8.39
N ASN A 56 14.76 -1.28 -8.89
CA ASN A 56 15.73 -1.82 -9.83
C ASN A 56 16.57 -2.94 -9.20
N LYS A 57 16.89 -2.85 -7.90
CA LYS A 57 17.53 -3.94 -7.15
C LYS A 57 16.60 -5.15 -6.98
N LEU A 58 15.33 -4.95 -6.61
CA LEU A 58 14.33 -6.01 -6.49
C LEU A 58 14.12 -6.74 -7.81
N LYS A 59 13.96 -5.99 -8.91
CA LYS A 59 13.79 -6.53 -10.26
C LYS A 59 14.99 -7.36 -10.71
N ALA A 60 16.20 -6.99 -10.30
CA ALA A 60 17.41 -7.77 -10.56
C ALA A 60 17.48 -9.08 -9.76
N ILE A 61 16.78 -9.17 -8.62
CA ILE A 61 16.63 -10.42 -7.85
C ILE A 61 15.53 -11.28 -8.49
N HIS A 62 14.33 -10.70 -8.65
CA HIS A 62 13.23 -11.35 -9.34
C HIS A 62 12.22 -10.28 -9.84
N PRO A 63 11.76 -10.34 -11.10
CA PRO A 63 10.92 -9.29 -11.69
C PRO A 63 9.61 -8.99 -10.93
N SER A 64 9.03 -9.97 -10.24
CA SER A 64 7.75 -9.81 -9.53
C SER A 64 7.88 -9.14 -8.16
N LEU A 65 9.08 -9.04 -7.59
CA LEU A 65 9.26 -8.57 -6.21
C LEU A 65 8.92 -7.09 -6.05
N GLU A 66 9.07 -6.30 -7.11
CA GLU A 66 8.66 -4.90 -7.12
C GLU A 66 7.16 -4.71 -6.85
N PHE A 67 6.33 -5.62 -7.35
CA PHE A 67 4.87 -5.57 -7.23
C PHE A 67 4.33 -6.29 -6.00
N SER A 68 5.19 -7.08 -5.34
CA SER A 68 4.78 -7.95 -4.24
C SER A 68 4.70 -7.15 -2.94
N PRO A 69 3.69 -7.41 -2.09
CA PRO A 69 3.69 -6.88 -0.74
C PRO A 69 4.86 -7.46 0.07
N CYS A 70 5.27 -6.77 1.12
CA CYS A 70 6.34 -7.24 1.99
C CYS A 70 5.81 -8.28 2.98
N ILE A 71 6.39 -9.47 2.99
CA ILE A 71 6.13 -10.52 3.97
C ILE A 71 7.01 -10.22 5.19
N ASN A 72 6.44 -10.21 6.40
CA ASN A 72 7.15 -9.90 7.67
C ASN A 72 7.63 -8.44 7.86
N SER A 73 6.83 -7.44 7.48
CA SER A 73 7.07 -6.07 7.95
C SER A 73 6.47 -5.84 9.33
N ALA A 74 7.19 -5.09 10.18
CA ALA A 74 6.65 -4.63 11.47
C ALA A 74 5.69 -3.45 11.33
N GLU A 75 5.77 -2.70 10.23
CA GLU A 75 5.01 -1.47 10.00
C GLU A 75 3.88 -1.66 8.98
N PHE A 76 4.09 -2.48 7.95
CA PHE A 76 3.18 -2.66 6.83
C PHE A 76 2.52 -4.05 6.86
N PRO A 77 1.19 -4.13 6.88
CA PRO A 77 0.49 -5.40 6.69
C PRO A 77 0.85 -6.07 5.36
N GLU A 78 0.87 -7.41 5.34
CA GLU A 78 1.32 -8.23 4.19
C GLU A 78 0.41 -8.14 2.95
N TYR A 79 -0.67 -7.35 3.01
CA TYR A 79 -1.54 -7.07 1.87
C TYR A 79 -1.32 -5.68 1.27
N LEU A 80 -0.54 -4.79 1.91
CA LEU A 80 -0.30 -3.45 1.37
C LEU A 80 0.69 -3.52 0.21
N THR A 81 0.24 -3.03 -0.94
CA THR A 81 1.08 -2.83 -2.11
C THR A 81 1.72 -1.44 -2.11
N PRO A 82 2.80 -1.21 -2.87
CA PRO A 82 3.36 0.13 -3.05
C PRO A 82 2.33 1.18 -3.47
N LEU A 83 1.42 0.81 -4.39
CA LEU A 83 0.37 1.72 -4.88
C LEU A 83 -0.64 2.06 -3.79
N MET A 84 -1.03 1.09 -2.95
CA MET A 84 -1.88 1.36 -1.79
C MET A 84 -1.23 2.33 -0.82
N VAL A 85 0.06 2.16 -0.52
CA VAL A 85 0.80 3.07 0.38
C VAL A 85 0.89 4.48 -0.21
N ALA A 86 1.23 4.61 -1.50
CA ALA A 86 1.30 5.90 -2.17
C ALA A 86 -0.06 6.63 -2.17
N ALA A 87 -1.14 5.90 -2.45
CA ALA A 87 -2.51 6.43 -2.43
C ALA A 87 -2.94 6.86 -1.03
N GLN A 88 -2.73 6.03 -0.01
CA GLN A 88 -3.05 6.37 1.39
C GLN A 88 -2.26 7.56 1.93
N CYS A 89 -1.08 7.84 1.38
CA CYS A 89 -0.27 9.01 1.72
C CYS A 89 -0.58 10.25 0.86
N GLY A 90 -1.39 10.13 -0.20
CA GLY A 90 -1.73 11.24 -1.09
C GLY A 90 -0.61 11.65 -2.06
N HIS A 91 0.37 10.77 -2.32
CA HIS A 91 1.56 11.09 -3.11
C HIS A 91 1.28 10.96 -4.62
N ILE A 92 0.81 12.04 -5.26
CA ILE A 92 0.39 12.05 -6.67
C ILE A 92 1.55 11.66 -7.61
N GLU A 93 2.73 12.26 -7.45
CA GLU A 93 3.88 11.98 -8.31
C GLU A 93 4.36 10.53 -8.17
N MET A 94 4.29 9.97 -6.95
CA MET A 94 4.61 8.57 -6.71
C MET A 94 3.59 7.64 -7.36
N ILE A 95 2.29 7.96 -7.32
CA ILE A 95 1.24 7.18 -7.99
C ILE A 95 1.50 7.15 -9.50
N HIS A 96 1.77 8.31 -10.13
CA HIS A 96 2.13 8.36 -11.55
C HIS A 96 3.38 7.56 -11.88
N PHE A 97 4.42 7.66 -11.04
CA PHE A 97 5.64 6.87 -11.19
C PHE A 97 5.35 5.36 -11.13
N LEU A 98 4.54 4.90 -10.17
CA LEU A 98 4.16 3.50 -10.03
C LEU A 98 3.36 3.01 -11.24
N PHE A 99 2.40 3.79 -11.74
CA PHE A 99 1.68 3.45 -12.96
C PHE A 99 2.60 3.37 -14.18
N SER A 100 3.56 4.30 -14.32
CA SER A 100 4.54 4.27 -15.41
C SER A 100 5.42 3.00 -15.42
N ARG A 101 5.57 2.36 -14.25
CA ARG A 101 6.29 1.09 -14.08
C ARG A 101 5.39 -0.15 -14.23
N GLY A 102 4.11 0.04 -14.52
CA GLY A 102 3.15 -1.04 -14.76
C GLY A 102 2.58 -1.66 -13.49
N HIS A 103 2.58 -0.94 -12.36
CA HIS A 103 1.85 -1.40 -11.17
C HIS A 103 0.35 -1.46 -11.49
N PRO A 104 -0.33 -2.56 -11.16
CA PRO A 104 -1.76 -2.69 -11.43
C PRO A 104 -2.56 -1.74 -10.54
N GLU A 105 -3.73 -1.35 -11.02
CA GLU A 105 -4.71 -0.63 -10.21
C GLU A 105 -5.08 -1.42 -8.95
N ILE A 106 -5.41 -0.68 -7.89
CA ILE A 106 -5.88 -1.25 -6.63
C ILE A 106 -7.21 -1.97 -6.89
N PRO A 107 -7.33 -3.26 -6.55
CA PRO A 107 -8.54 -4.02 -6.82
C PRO A 107 -9.70 -3.50 -5.96
N GLN A 108 -10.85 -3.34 -6.60
CA GLN A 108 -12.07 -2.93 -5.89
C GLN A 108 -12.47 -4.00 -4.87
N PRO A 109 -12.76 -3.63 -3.61
CA PRO A 109 -13.27 -4.57 -2.63
C PRO A 109 -14.54 -5.26 -3.13
N HIS A 110 -14.63 -6.57 -2.93
CA HIS A 110 -15.89 -7.26 -3.21
C HIS A 110 -16.97 -6.78 -2.25
N LYS A 111 -18.22 -6.76 -2.75
CA LYS A 111 -19.39 -6.56 -1.90
C LYS A 111 -19.35 -7.56 -0.75
N SER A 112 -19.74 -7.12 0.43
CA SER A 112 -19.69 -7.92 1.63
C SER A 112 -20.70 -9.09 1.65
N THR A 113 -21.60 -9.17 0.67
CA THR A 113 -22.48 -10.32 0.39
C THR A 113 -21.93 -11.28 -0.68
N CYS A 114 -20.71 -11.05 -1.17
CA CYS A 114 -20.11 -11.85 -2.23
C CYS A 114 -19.82 -13.28 -1.76
N VAL A 115 -20.17 -14.26 -2.62
CA VAL A 115 -20.01 -15.70 -2.37
C VAL A 115 -19.06 -16.35 -3.37
N CYS A 116 -18.18 -15.57 -4.01
CA CYS A 116 -17.16 -16.14 -4.91
C CYS A 116 -16.17 -17.02 -4.12
N SER A 117 -15.47 -17.90 -4.84
CA SER A 117 -14.50 -18.83 -4.24
C SER A 117 -13.43 -18.12 -3.41
N GLU A 118 -12.97 -16.94 -3.85
CA GLU A 118 -11.96 -16.15 -3.15
C GLU A 118 -12.48 -15.57 -1.83
N CYS A 119 -13.67 -14.96 -1.82
CA CYS A 119 -14.30 -14.44 -0.60
C CYS A 119 -14.61 -15.58 0.39
N VAL A 120 -15.11 -16.71 -0.10
CA VAL A 120 -15.41 -17.88 0.75
C VAL A 120 -14.12 -18.48 1.33
N ALA A 121 -13.03 -18.56 0.56
CA ALA A 121 -11.74 -19.00 1.08
C ALA A 121 -11.20 -18.01 2.12
N MET A 122 -11.23 -16.71 1.82
CA MET A 122 -10.78 -15.65 2.73
C MET A 122 -11.52 -15.69 4.07
N MET A 123 -12.85 -15.84 4.07
CA MET A 123 -13.66 -15.95 5.29
C MET A 123 -13.38 -17.21 6.11
N LYS A 124 -12.83 -18.27 5.49
CA LYS A 124 -12.44 -19.51 6.18
C LYS A 124 -11.04 -19.44 6.76
N GLU A 125 -10.13 -18.78 6.05
CA GLU A 125 -8.69 -18.79 6.35
C GLU A 125 -8.24 -17.61 7.22
N LEU A 126 -8.90 -16.46 7.11
CA LEU A 126 -8.52 -15.23 7.81
C LEU A 126 -9.47 -14.88 8.94
N ASP A 127 -8.91 -14.26 9.98
CA ASP A 127 -9.69 -13.69 11.07
C ASP A 127 -10.63 -12.57 10.57
N PRO A 128 -11.90 -12.50 11.02
CA PRO A 128 -12.85 -11.47 10.59
C PRO A 128 -12.36 -10.03 10.79
N LEU A 129 -11.58 -9.75 11.85
CA LEU A 129 -11.01 -8.43 12.09
C LEU A 129 -9.92 -8.10 11.07
N LEU A 130 -9.12 -9.09 10.68
CA LEU A 130 -8.13 -8.92 9.62
C LEU A 130 -8.79 -8.63 8.27
N ILE A 131 -9.88 -9.34 7.95
CA ILE A 131 -10.68 -9.08 6.74
C ILE A 131 -11.24 -7.65 6.76
N ALA A 132 -11.83 -7.23 7.88
CA ALA A 132 -12.38 -5.88 8.02
C ALA A 132 -11.29 -4.80 7.90
N THR A 133 -10.11 -5.03 8.51
CA THR A 133 -8.98 -4.10 8.45
C THR A 133 -8.43 -3.99 7.03
N LYS A 134 -8.20 -5.12 6.35
CA LYS A 134 -7.76 -5.15 4.95
C LYS A 134 -8.76 -4.43 4.03
N THR A 135 -10.05 -4.69 4.23
CA THR A 135 -11.12 -4.05 3.45
C THR A 135 -11.11 -2.55 3.65
N PHE A 136 -11.03 -2.09 4.91
CA PHE A 136 -10.95 -0.67 5.25
C PHE A 136 -9.72 0.00 4.64
N ASP A 137 -8.53 -0.60 4.77
CA ASP A 137 -7.29 -0.05 4.21
C ASP A 137 -7.31 0.01 2.68
N THR A 138 -8.01 -0.93 2.04
CA THR A 138 -8.24 -0.88 0.59
C THR A 138 -9.15 0.29 0.22
N TYR A 139 -10.27 0.46 0.93
CA TYR A 139 -11.15 1.61 0.75
C TYR A 139 -10.41 2.94 0.96
N LYS A 140 -9.61 3.04 2.02
CA LYS A 140 -8.78 4.21 2.29
C LYS A 140 -7.84 4.56 1.13
N ALA A 141 -7.30 3.55 0.44
CA ALA A 141 -6.43 3.78 -0.70
C ALA A 141 -7.22 4.23 -1.95
N ILE A 142 -8.32 3.57 -2.29
CA ILE A 142 -9.11 3.89 -3.50
C ILE A 142 -9.87 5.21 -3.39
N CYS A 143 -10.24 5.62 -2.19
CA CYS A 143 -10.92 6.89 -1.91
C CYS A 143 -9.97 8.09 -1.90
N SER A 144 -8.65 7.85 -2.00
CA SER A 144 -7.67 8.94 -2.02
C SER A 144 -7.91 9.88 -3.19
N HIS A 145 -8.01 11.19 -2.90
CA HIS A 145 -8.09 12.24 -3.93
C HIS A 145 -6.91 12.22 -4.90
N ALA A 146 -5.76 11.67 -4.49
CA ALA A 146 -4.59 11.50 -5.32
C ALA A 146 -4.72 10.31 -6.28
N TYR A 147 -5.54 9.32 -5.93
CA TYR A 147 -5.70 8.08 -6.69
C TYR A 147 -6.85 8.17 -7.71
N ILE A 148 -8.03 8.63 -7.30
CA ILE A 148 -9.25 8.63 -8.12
C ILE A 148 -9.04 9.22 -9.53
N PRO A 149 -8.40 10.40 -9.72
CA PRO A 149 -8.23 10.99 -11.04
C PRO A 149 -7.37 10.16 -12.02
N ASN A 150 -6.61 9.19 -11.50
CA ASN A 150 -5.74 8.34 -12.31
C ASN A 150 -6.44 7.10 -12.87
N VAL A 151 -7.63 6.75 -12.33
CA VAL A 151 -8.29 5.47 -12.65
C VAL A 151 -9.68 5.64 -13.26
N THR A 152 -10.20 6.87 -13.32
CA THR A 152 -11.50 7.16 -13.94
C THR A 152 -11.47 8.44 -14.76
N ASN A 153 -12.29 8.48 -15.81
CA ASN A 153 -12.56 9.69 -16.59
C ASN A 153 -13.60 10.61 -15.92
N ASP A 154 -14.37 10.10 -14.96
CA ASP A 154 -15.35 10.86 -14.17
C ASP A 154 -15.09 10.66 -12.67
N PRO A 155 -14.14 11.44 -12.08
CA PRO A 155 -13.83 11.39 -10.65
C PRO A 155 -15.02 11.70 -9.76
N ILE A 156 -15.89 12.62 -10.19
CA ILE A 156 -17.03 13.08 -9.39
C ILE A 156 -18.05 11.95 -9.25
N LEU A 157 -18.42 11.29 -10.35
CA LEU A 157 -19.34 10.15 -10.31
C LEU A 157 -18.76 8.99 -9.48
N MET A 158 -17.46 8.71 -9.63
CA MET A 158 -16.79 7.66 -8.86
C MET A 158 -16.83 7.95 -7.35
N VAL A 159 -16.58 9.20 -6.93
CA VAL A 159 -16.70 9.61 -5.53
C VAL A 159 -18.11 9.37 -4.99
N PHE A 160 -19.16 9.72 -5.74
CA PHE A 160 -20.54 9.47 -5.29
C PHE A 160 -20.82 7.98 -5.05
N HIS A 161 -20.36 7.11 -5.95
CA HIS A 161 -20.51 5.67 -5.77
C HIS A 161 -19.69 5.15 -4.59
N LEU A 162 -18.45 5.61 -4.42
CA LEU A 162 -17.62 5.23 -3.28
C LEU A 162 -18.25 5.65 -1.95
N VAL A 163 -18.76 6.88 -1.85
CA VAL A 163 -19.44 7.36 -0.63
C VAL A 163 -20.67 6.51 -0.29
N GLU A 164 -21.45 6.08 -1.30
CA GLU A 164 -22.57 5.16 -1.08
C GLU A 164 -22.09 3.80 -0.55
N GLU A 165 -21.05 3.22 -1.16
CA GLU A 165 -20.46 1.97 -0.69
C GLU A 165 -19.89 2.06 0.73
N LEU A 166 -19.17 3.14 1.06
CA LEU A 166 -18.61 3.36 2.40
C LEU A 166 -19.70 3.41 3.48
N LYS A 167 -20.85 4.04 3.18
CA LYS A 167 -22.01 4.07 4.09
C LYS A 167 -22.55 2.66 4.36
N GLU A 168 -22.62 1.81 3.34
CA GLU A 168 -23.02 0.41 3.53
C GLU A 168 -22.00 -0.36 4.39
N GLN A 169 -20.70 -0.12 4.20
CA GLN A 169 -19.65 -0.75 5.01
C GLN A 169 -19.66 -0.28 6.47
N ALA A 170 -19.92 1.01 6.72
CA ALA A 170 -20.01 1.57 8.07
C ALA A 170 -21.08 0.87 8.92
N ILE A 171 -22.25 0.62 8.33
CA ILE A 171 -23.37 -0.09 8.98
C ILE A 171 -22.99 -1.55 9.25
N ARG A 172 -22.32 -2.21 8.31
CA ARG A 172 -21.99 -3.63 8.42
C ARG A 172 -20.86 -3.90 9.41
N TYR A 173 -19.78 -3.13 9.33
CA TYR A 173 -18.62 -3.27 10.20
C TYR A 173 -18.72 -2.29 11.37
N ARG A 174 -19.61 -2.59 12.33
CA ARG A 174 -19.89 -1.72 13.49
C ARG A 174 -18.64 -1.25 14.23
N LEU A 175 -17.59 -2.07 14.31
CA LEU A 175 -16.30 -1.72 14.95
C LEU A 175 -15.51 -0.66 14.17
N PHE A 176 -15.75 -0.53 12.87
CA PHE A 176 -15.11 0.42 11.96
C PHE A 176 -16.03 1.58 11.59
N HIS A 177 -17.25 1.64 12.12
CA HIS A 177 -18.26 2.63 11.73
C HIS A 177 -17.70 4.06 11.74
N SER A 178 -17.09 4.49 12.86
CA SER A 178 -16.52 5.83 12.98
C SER A 178 -15.39 6.08 11.97
N LYS A 179 -14.58 5.07 11.66
CA LYS A 179 -13.50 5.19 10.69
C LYS A 179 -14.02 5.35 9.26
N TYR A 180 -15.13 4.68 8.93
CA TYR A 180 -15.79 4.85 7.65
C TYR A 180 -16.45 6.23 7.54
N ASP A 181 -17.06 6.74 8.62
CA ASP A 181 -17.61 8.10 8.63
C ASP A 181 -16.51 9.15 8.40
N GLU A 182 -15.38 9.04 9.10
CA GLU A 182 -14.21 9.90 8.87
C GLU A 182 -13.72 9.83 7.42
N LEU A 183 -13.62 8.62 6.85
CA LEU A 183 -13.20 8.46 5.46
C LEU A 183 -14.20 9.07 4.47
N ILE A 184 -15.50 9.01 4.75
CA ILE A 184 -16.54 9.65 3.90
C ILE A 184 -16.41 11.17 3.94
N GLU A 185 -16.07 11.76 5.09
CA GLU A 185 -15.86 13.20 5.21
C GLU A 185 -14.61 13.67 4.44
N ASP A 186 -13.59 12.82 4.36
CA ASP A 186 -12.32 13.08 3.66
C ASP A 186 -12.36 12.80 2.14
N THR A 187 -13.40 12.12 1.63
CA THR A 187 -13.55 11.70 0.20
C THR A 187 -14.37 12.70 -0.61
#